data_AF-G0QZ08-F1
#
_entry.id   AF-G0QZ08-F1
#
_cell.length_a   1.000
_cell.length_b   1.000
_cell.length_c   1.000
_cell.angle_alpha   90.00
_cell.angle_beta   90.00
_cell.angle_gamma   90.00
#
_symmetry.space_group_name_H-M   'P 1'
#
loop_
_entity.id
_entity.type
_entity.pdbx_description
1 polymer ?
#
loop_
_entity_poly.entity_id
_entity_poly.type
_entity_poly.pdbx_seq_one_letter_code
_entity_poly.pdbx_strand_id
1 'polypeptide(L)'
;MAEDKSCEILDFEGFILQIFLGILSFLVLIYKRHKERPKRQWKIWALDTSKQGVSALLAHMLNVILAVVLSSDSSNDPCTWFFFYKY
;
A
#
# COMPACT_ATOMS: atom_id res chain seq x y z
N MET A 1 -24.74 -2.76 -24.53
CA MET A 1 -23.33 -2.30 -24.48
C MET A 1 -22.80 -2.86 -23.17
N ALA A 2 -22.08 -3.98 -23.25
CA ALA A 2 -21.54 -4.64 -22.07
C ALA A 2 -20.49 -3.72 -21.47
N GLU A 3 -20.73 -3.27 -20.24
CA GLU A 3 -19.76 -2.55 -19.45
C GLU A 3 -18.68 -3.57 -19.07
N ASP A 4 -17.56 -3.54 -19.77
CA ASP A 4 -16.36 -4.31 -19.42
C ASP A 4 -15.82 -3.72 -18.11
N LYS A 5 -16.37 -4.17 -16.98
CA LYS A 5 -15.77 -3.94 -15.66
C LYS A 5 -14.57 -4.86 -15.53
N SER A 6 -13.57 -4.64 -16.37
CA SER A 6 -12.22 -5.10 -16.11
C SER A 6 -11.89 -4.67 -14.69
N CYS A 7 -11.59 -5.66 -13.85
CA CYS A 7 -11.36 -5.48 -12.43
C CYS A 7 -10.12 -4.60 -12.25
N GLU A 8 -10.30 -3.28 -12.18
CA GLU A 8 -9.23 -2.29 -11.98
C GLU A 8 -8.77 -2.31 -10.51
N ILE A 9 -8.09 -3.38 -10.14
CA ILE A 9 -7.39 -3.48 -8.84
C ILE A 9 -6.21 -2.47 -8.76
N LEU A 10 -5.89 -1.81 -9.88
CA LEU A 10 -4.85 -0.79 -10.03
C LEU A 10 -5.41 0.57 -10.48
N ASP A 11 -6.56 0.97 -9.93
CA ASP A 11 -7.15 2.25 -10.25
C ASP A 11 -6.39 3.44 -9.68
N PHE A 12 -6.54 4.61 -10.32
CA PHE A 12 -5.95 5.90 -9.92
C PHE A 12 -6.22 6.25 -8.43
N GLU A 13 -7.36 5.81 -7.92
CA GLU A 13 -7.76 5.93 -6.52
C GLU A 13 -6.77 5.25 -5.56
N GLY A 14 -6.25 4.07 -5.90
CA GLY A 14 -5.27 3.36 -5.09
C GLY A 14 -3.93 4.10 -4.98
N PHE A 15 -3.51 4.72 -6.09
CA PHE A 15 -2.30 5.54 -6.12
C PHE A 15 -2.44 6.81 -5.26
N ILE A 16 -3.59 7.50 -5.34
CA ILE A 16 -3.89 8.67 -4.49
C ILE A 16 -3.79 8.29 -3.01
N LEU A 17 -4.45 7.20 -2.61
CA LEU A 17 -4.42 6.74 -1.23
C LEU A 17 -2.99 6.40 -0.78
N GLN A 18 -2.20 5.72 -1.61
CA GLN A 18 -0.82 5.35 -1.28
C GLN A 18 0.09 6.57 -1.08
N ILE A 19 -0.05 7.62 -1.91
CA ILE A 19 0.67 8.89 -1.71
C ILE A 19 0.18 9.59 -0.45
N PHE A 20 -1.12 9.67 -0.23
CA PHE A 20 -1.70 10.35 0.92
C PHE A 20 -1.23 9.72 2.25
N LEU A 21 -1.29 8.39 2.35
CA LEU A 21 -0.77 7.62 3.48
C LEU A 21 0.74 7.84 3.66
N GLY A 22 1.50 7.88 2.56
CA GLY A 22 2.92 8.21 2.59
C GLY A 22 3.20 9.58 3.20
N ILE A 23 2.50 10.62 2.73
CA ILE A 23 2.65 11.99 3.25
C ILE A 23 2.30 12.05 4.73
N LEU A 24 1.18 11.45 5.15
CA LEU A 24 0.78 11.41 6.56
C LEU A 24 1.84 10.72 7.43
N SER A 25 2.38 9.60 6.97
CA SER A 25 3.45 8.88 7.66
C SER A 25 4.68 9.75 7.86
N PHE A 26 5.16 10.42 6.81
CA PHE A 26 6.29 11.34 6.88
C PHE A 26 6.03 12.54 7.81
N LEU A 27 4.84 13.13 7.76
CA LEU A 27 4.45 14.24 8.63
C LEU A 27 4.49 13.84 10.12
N VAL A 28 4.01 12.64 10.46
CA VAL A 28 4.07 12.11 11.83
C VAL A 28 5.52 11.94 12.29
N LEU A 29 6.43 11.46 11.43
CA LEU A 29 7.85 11.32 11.76
C LEU A 29 8.52 12.67 12.01
N ILE A 30 8.21 13.68 11.18
CA ILE A 30 8.69 15.05 11.36
C ILE A 30 8.17 15.63 12.67
N TYR A 31 6.87 15.48 12.94
CA TYR A 31 6.25 15.96 14.18
C TYR A 31 6.87 15.31 15.43
N LYS A 32 7.03 13.98 15.44
CA LYS A 32 7.69 13.26 16.54
C LYS A 32 9.10 13.80 16.79
N ARG A 33 9.85 14.06 15.72
CA ARG A 33 11.19 14.61 15.80
C ARG A 33 11.25 16.04 16.38
N HIS A 34 10.24 16.87 16.12
CA HIS A 34 10.14 18.19 16.75
C HIS A 34 9.88 18.11 18.26
N LYS A 35 9.20 17.05 18.71
CA LYS A 35 8.84 16.84 20.12
C LYS A 35 9.92 16.11 20.92
N GLU A 36 10.75 15.28 20.29
CA GLU A 36 11.86 14.57 20.96
C GLU A 36 12.98 15.53 21.43
N ARG A 37 13.37 15.40 22.71
CA ARG A 37 14.60 15.96 23.27
C ARG A 37 15.34 14.84 24.04
N PRO A 38 16.63 14.57 23.75
CA PRO A 38 17.52 15.19 22.75
C PRO A 38 17.19 14.75 21.31
N LYS A 39 17.48 15.62 20.33
CA LYS A 39 17.20 15.34 18.91
C LYS A 39 18.14 14.26 18.36
N ARG A 40 17.58 13.18 17.81
CA ARG A 40 18.34 12.10 17.16
C ARG A 40 19.12 12.63 15.94
N GLN A 41 20.34 12.14 15.75
CA GLN A 41 21.21 12.49 14.62
C GLN A 41 20.51 12.20 13.27
N TRP A 42 20.59 13.13 12.32
CA TRP A 42 19.91 13.03 11.02
C TRP A 42 20.23 11.74 10.25
N LYS A 43 21.47 11.26 10.33
CA LYS A 43 21.90 10.01 9.66
C LYS A 43 21.14 8.78 10.18
N ILE A 44 20.92 8.70 11.49
CA ILE A 44 20.20 7.57 12.10
C ILE A 44 18.71 7.67 11.78
N TRP A 45 18.14 8.88 11.82
CA TRP A 45 16.74 9.10 11.45
C TRP A 45 16.45 8.73 10.00
N ALA A 46 17.35 9.08 9.07
CA ALA A 46 17.21 8.70 7.67
C ALA A 46 17.31 7.17 7.46
N LEU A 47 18.22 6.50 8.16
CA LEU A 47 18.36 5.04 8.11
C LEU A 47 17.16 4.29 8.73
N ASP A 48 16.51 4.88 9.74
CA ASP A 48 15.30 4.32 10.35
C ASP A 48 14.07 4.51 9.44
N THR A 49 13.96 5.69 8.83
CA THR A 49 12.89 6.00 7.87
C THR A 49 13.02 5.18 6.59
N SER A 50 14.25 4.97 6.09
CA SER A 50 14.48 4.14 4.90
C SER A 50 14.11 2.69 5.13
N LYS A 51 14.34 2.14 6.33
CA LYS A 51 13.85 0.79 6.71
C LYS A 51 12.33 0.70 6.63
N GLN A 52 11.61 1.71 7.15
CA GLN A 52 10.14 1.74 7.06
C GLN A 52 9.68 1.78 5.60
N GLY A 53 10.32 2.60 4.76
CA GLY A 53 10.04 2.66 3.32
C GLY A 53 10.28 1.32 2.60
N VAL A 54 11.41 0.66 2.86
CA VAL A 54 11.73 -0.64 2.27
C VAL A 54 10.72 -1.70 2.71
N SER A 55 10.32 -1.71 3.99
CA SER A 55 9.32 -2.66 4.48
C SER A 55 7.95 -2.48 3.79
N ALA A 56 7.50 -1.24 3.60
CA ALA A 56 6.24 -0.95 2.93
C ALA A 56 6.28 -1.32 1.44
N LEU A 57 7.41 -1.08 0.77
CA LEU A 57 7.60 -1.49 -0.62
C LEU A 57 7.56 -3.01 -0.77
N LEU A 58 8.28 -3.74 0.08
CA LEU A 58 8.26 -5.21 0.06
C LEU A 58 6.85 -5.76 0.34
N ALA A 59 6.15 -5.22 1.33
CA ALA A 59 4.78 -5.61 1.64
C ALA A 59 3.83 -5.34 0.46
N HIS A 60 3.95 -4.19 -0.20
CA HIS A 60 3.17 -3.86 -1.39
C HIS A 60 3.44 -4.86 -2.54
N MET A 61 4.70 -5.17 -2.82
CA MET A 61 5.06 -6.14 -3.86
C MET A 61 4.51 -7.54 -3.55
N LEU A 62 4.61 -7.99 -2.31
CA LEU A 62 4.03 -9.27 -1.88
C LEU A 62 2.51 -9.29 -2.04
N ASN A 63 1.83 -8.21 -1.66
CA ASN A 63 0.38 -8.09 -1.83
C ASN A 63 -0.04 -8.15 -3.31
N VAL A 64 0.69 -7.47 -4.19
CA VAL A 64 0.43 -7.49 -5.63
C VAL A 64 0.67 -8.89 -6.22
N ILE A 65 1.80 -9.53 -5.89
CA ILE A 65 2.10 -10.90 -6.35
C ILE A 65 1.02 -11.87 -5.87
N LEU A 66 0.61 -11.77 -4.61
CA LEU A 66 -0.45 -12.59 -4.05
C LEU A 66 -1.79 -12.38 -4.78
N ALA A 67 -2.14 -11.12 -5.08
CA ALA A 67 -3.33 -10.80 -5.85
C ALA A 67 -3.29 -11.40 -7.26
N VAL A 68 -2.13 -11.36 -7.94
CA VAL A 68 -1.94 -11.96 -9.27
C VAL A 68 -2.01 -13.49 -9.22
N VAL A 69 -1.39 -14.13 -8.24
CA VAL A 69 -1.43 -15.58 -8.08
C VAL A 69 -2.84 -16.07 -7.77
N LEU A 70 -3.55 -15.42 -6.84
CA LEU A 70 -4.93 -15.77 -6.50
C LEU A 70 -5.90 -15.55 -7.67
N SER A 71 -5.72 -14.49 -8.45
CA SER A 71 -6.53 -14.23 -9.64
C SER A 71 -6.22 -15.17 -10.81
N SER A 72 -5.03 -15.78 -10.85
CA SER A 72 -4.66 -16.75 -11.90
C SER A 72 -5.19 -18.17 -11.65
N ASP A 73 -5.37 -18.58 -10.40
CA ASP A 73 -5.90 -19.90 -10.02
C ASP A 73 -7.44 -19.96 -10.07
N SER A 74 -8.11 -18.79 -9.99
CA SER A 74 -9.55 -18.66 -10.10
C SER A 74 -10.00 -18.57 -11.57
N SER A 75 -10.24 -19.72 -12.19
CA SER A 75 -10.77 -19.89 -13.56
C SER A 75 -12.16 -19.31 -13.86
N ASN A 76 -12.71 -18.46 -12.97
CA ASN A 76 -13.96 -17.75 -13.19
C ASN A 76 -13.83 -16.34 -12.64
N ASP A 77 -14.04 -15.36 -13.52
CA ASP A 77 -14.07 -13.91 -13.36
C ASP A 77 -13.65 -13.34 -11.98
N PRO A 78 -12.67 -12.42 -11.92
CA PRO A 78 -12.19 -11.80 -10.67
C PRO A 78 -13.30 -11.09 -9.85
N CYS A 79 -14.47 -10.86 -10.44
CA CYS A 79 -15.67 -10.32 -9.81
C CYS A 79 -16.50 -11.34 -9.00
N THR A 80 -16.25 -12.64 -9.16
CA THR A 80 -17.09 -13.70 -8.55
C THR A 80 -16.81 -13.87 -7.06
N TRP A 81 -15.57 -13.67 -6.61
CA TRP A 81 -15.18 -13.85 -5.21
C TRP A 81 -15.90 -12.88 -4.25
N PHE A 82 -16.12 -11.64 -4.68
CA PHE A 82 -16.87 -10.65 -3.90
C PHE A 82 -18.35 -11.02 -3.72
N PHE A 83 -18.90 -11.81 -4.65
CA PHE A 83 -20.28 -12.29 -4.58
C PHE A 83 -20.42 -13.45 -3.58
N PHE A 84 -19.43 -14.34 -3.49
CA PHE A 84 -19.44 -15.47 -2.55
C PHE A 84 -19.29 -15.05 -1.08
N TYR A 85 -18.63 -13.93 -0.77
CA TYR A 85 -18.55 -13.43 0.62
C TYR A 85 -19.83 -12.68 1.07
N LYS A 86 -20.72 -12.34 0.14
CA LYS A 86 -21.95 -11.57 0.41
C LYS A 86 -23.23 -12.44 0.42
N TYR A 87 -23.10 -13.77 0.54
CA TYR A 87 -24.20 -14.69 0.81
C TYR A 87 -23.80 -15.78 1.79
#